data_AF-A0A355TZD1-F1
#
_entry.id   AF-A0A355TZD1-F1
#
_cell.length_a   1.000
_cell.length_b   1.000
_cell.length_c   1.000
_cell.angle_alpha   90.00
_cell.angle_beta   90.00
_cell.angle_gamma   90.00
#
_symmetry.space_group_name_H-M   'P 1'
#
loop_
_entity.id
_entity.type
_entity.pdbx_description
1 polymer ?
#
loop_
_entity_poly.entity_id
_entity_poly.type
_entity_poly.pdbx_seq_one_letter_code
_entity_poly.pdbx_strand_id
1 'polypeptide(L)'
;MKNFRALTAIILAVICLFAFAGCDKNESSGKPTETTEHIEVTGEADNKEFDLRDLHSYDLENGNEFAGAWTITSGAGSKLGDFIYIFDGKSNADLIVGTTGYCGKYSLNESEKTFTCQLMFGINGQYTYEKNGDDEIVLANSKSKETTTLTRAASVDILPLPMQNADIDSALLGAWESESGEYYYFDKSGIMYQNQYGTMFTYYKYSAKDGKLTAVSNMGEEEDQTDTFEYSVTEDELIIDGYEYTKTTTDKLT
;
A
#
# COMPACT_ATOMS: atom_id res chain seq x y z
N MET A 1 33.03 12.11 16.39
CA MET A 1 31.77 11.45 16.78
C MET A 1 30.79 12.53 17.18
N LYS A 2 29.88 12.87 16.27
CA LYS A 2 28.83 13.87 16.46
C LYS A 2 27.56 13.24 15.91
N ASN A 3 26.65 12.89 16.79
CA ASN A 3 25.37 12.29 16.48
C ASN A 3 24.51 13.37 15.81
N PHE A 4 24.11 13.14 14.56
CA PHE A 4 23.13 13.99 13.88
C PHE A 4 21.75 13.38 14.13
N ARG A 5 21.03 14.01 15.06
CA ARG A 5 19.58 13.91 15.23
C ARG A 5 18.88 14.77 14.16
N ALA A 6 17.64 14.39 13.86
CA ALA A 6 16.61 15.07 13.07
C ALA A 6 16.52 14.66 11.59
N LEU A 7 15.60 13.74 11.31
CA LEU A 7 14.75 13.84 10.12
C LEU A 7 13.38 14.29 10.61
N THR A 8 13.20 15.61 10.59
CA THR A 8 11.93 16.27 10.84
C THR A 8 10.93 15.82 9.78
N ALA A 9 9.75 15.35 10.21
CA ALA A 9 8.60 15.12 9.33
C ALA A 9 8.33 16.37 8.47
N ILE A 10 8.55 16.24 7.16
CA ILE A 10 8.10 17.22 6.19
C ILE A 10 6.80 16.66 5.62
N ILE A 11 5.67 17.15 6.12
CA ILE A 11 4.41 17.13 5.38
C ILE A 11 4.65 18.02 4.15
N LEU A 12 4.82 17.41 2.98
CA LEU A 12 4.82 18.12 1.70
C LEU A 12 3.58 17.72 0.92
N ALA A 13 2.50 18.47 1.13
CA ALA A 13 1.38 18.52 0.20
C ALA A 13 1.84 19.25 -1.08
N VAL A 14 2.21 18.49 -2.11
CA VAL A 14 2.30 18.99 -3.49
C VAL A 14 1.63 17.96 -4.41
N ILE A 15 0.33 18.15 -4.61
CA ILE A 15 -0.41 17.49 -5.69
C ILE A 15 -0.07 18.24 -6.98
N CYS A 16 0.82 17.70 -7.81
CA CYS A 16 0.94 18.11 -9.21
C CYS A 16 0.00 17.25 -10.05
N LEU A 17 -1.22 17.74 -10.29
CA LEU A 17 -2.08 17.24 -11.35
C LEU A 17 -1.44 17.58 -12.70
N PHE A 18 -0.78 16.62 -13.34
CA PHE A 18 -0.56 16.69 -14.79
C PHE A 18 -1.78 16.10 -15.48
N ALA A 19 -2.74 16.98 -15.80
CA ALA A 19 -3.77 16.70 -16.77
C ALA A 19 -3.13 16.58 -18.15
N PHE A 20 -3.08 15.37 -18.71
CA PHE A 20 -2.89 15.23 -20.15
C PHE A 20 -4.22 15.45 -20.83
N ALA A 21 -4.29 16.56 -21.57
CA ALA A 21 -5.29 16.82 -22.57
C ALA A 21 -5.24 15.72 -23.65
N GLY A 22 -6.35 15.00 -23.79
CA GLY A 22 -6.69 14.24 -24.99
C GLY A 22 -8.00 14.77 -25.54
N CYS A 23 -7.93 15.67 -26.51
CA CYS A 23 -9.04 15.97 -27.40
C CYS A 23 -9.42 14.69 -28.16
N ASP A 24 -10.70 14.31 -28.23
CA ASP A 24 -11.54 14.78 -29.33
C ASP A 24 -13.03 14.47 -29.13
N LYS A 25 -13.82 15.25 -29.87
CA LYS A 25 -15.26 15.46 -29.79
C LYS A 25 -16.10 14.22 -30.13
N ASN A 26 -17.22 14.05 -29.41
CA ASN A 26 -18.54 13.91 -30.05
C ASN A 26 -19.66 14.15 -29.04
N GLU A 27 -20.47 15.17 -29.30
CA GLU A 27 -21.79 15.38 -28.68
C GLU A 27 -22.78 14.35 -29.22
N SER A 28 -23.51 13.70 -28.33
CA SER A 28 -24.87 13.26 -28.60
C SER A 28 -25.63 13.10 -27.28
N SER A 29 -26.73 13.86 -27.17
CA SER A 29 -27.61 13.87 -26.02
C SER A 29 -28.47 12.61 -25.95
N GLY A 30 -28.52 11.97 -24.80
CA GLY A 30 -29.52 10.94 -24.49
C GLY A 30 -29.58 10.71 -22.99
N LYS A 31 -30.63 11.21 -22.34
CA LYS A 31 -30.91 11.00 -20.91
C LYS A 31 -31.29 9.53 -20.67
N PRO A 32 -30.65 8.79 -19.74
CA PRO A 32 -31.18 7.50 -19.31
C PRO A 32 -32.14 7.68 -18.14
N THR A 33 -33.29 7.03 -18.25
CA THR A 33 -34.31 6.83 -17.23
C THR A 33 -33.84 5.72 -16.29
N GLU A 34 -33.91 5.96 -14.98
CA GLU A 34 -33.66 4.96 -13.94
C GLU A 34 -34.64 3.78 -14.08
N THR A 35 -34.11 2.57 -14.16
CA THR A 35 -34.85 1.34 -13.88
C THR A 35 -34.02 0.55 -12.89
N THR A 36 -34.47 0.52 -11.64
CA THR A 36 -33.86 -0.26 -10.56
C THR A 36 -34.20 -1.74 -10.77
N GLU A 37 -33.27 -2.52 -11.31
CA GLU A 37 -33.33 -3.98 -11.23
C GLU A 37 -32.62 -4.43 -9.94
N HIS A 38 -33.40 -5.01 -9.04
CA HIS A 38 -32.92 -5.69 -7.84
C HIS A 38 -32.33 -7.05 -8.27
N ILE A 39 -31.00 -7.12 -8.43
CA ILE A 39 -30.30 -8.39 -8.64
C ILE A 39 -29.98 -8.97 -7.27
N GLU A 40 -30.71 -10.01 -6.89
CA GLU A 40 -30.30 -10.92 -5.81
C GLU A 40 -29.05 -11.68 -6.28
N VAL A 41 -27.89 -11.35 -5.72
CA VAL A 41 -26.66 -12.14 -5.92
C VAL A 41 -26.62 -13.21 -4.85
N THR A 42 -27.17 -14.39 -5.14
CA THR A 42 -26.86 -15.62 -4.40
C THR A 42 -25.57 -16.20 -4.96
N GLY A 43 -24.43 -15.76 -4.44
CA GLY A 43 -23.16 -16.47 -4.56
C GLY A 43 -22.84 -17.14 -3.23
N GLU A 44 -22.60 -18.45 -3.24
CA GLU A 44 -21.96 -19.13 -2.11
C GLU A 44 -20.60 -18.44 -1.86
N ALA A 45 -20.51 -17.70 -0.76
CA ALA A 45 -19.25 -17.16 -0.29
C ALA A 45 -18.34 -18.34 0.05
N ASP A 46 -17.26 -18.50 -0.71
CA ASP A 46 -16.13 -19.31 -0.30
C ASP A 46 -15.66 -18.70 1.04
N ASN A 47 -15.88 -19.42 2.16
CA ASN A 47 -15.57 -18.96 3.52
C ASN A 47 -14.05 -18.95 3.77
N LYS A 48 -13.25 -18.41 2.85
CA LYS A 48 -11.84 -18.13 3.08
C LYS A 48 -11.78 -16.84 3.90
N GLU A 49 -11.34 -16.96 5.15
CA GLU A 49 -11.03 -15.81 5.98
C GLU A 49 -9.98 -14.94 5.27
N PHE A 50 -10.22 -13.63 5.21
CA PHE A 50 -9.34 -12.68 4.55
C PHE A 50 -7.99 -12.61 5.28
N ASP A 51 -6.89 -12.79 4.54
CA ASP A 51 -5.53 -12.66 5.10
C ASP A 51 -4.95 -11.30 4.70
N LEU A 52 -4.57 -10.50 5.69
CA LEU A 52 -3.91 -9.20 5.51
C LEU A 52 -2.62 -9.28 4.67
N ARG A 53 -2.00 -10.46 4.56
CA ARG A 53 -0.83 -10.70 3.72
C ARG A 53 -1.15 -10.70 2.22
N ASP A 54 -2.41 -10.89 1.84
CA ASP A 54 -2.81 -10.96 0.43
C ASP A 54 -2.81 -9.55 -0.22
N LEU A 55 -2.92 -8.48 0.58
CA LEU A 55 -3.02 -7.06 0.17
C LEU A 55 -1.86 -6.55 -0.70
N HIS A 56 -0.63 -6.94 -0.36
CA HIS A 56 0.60 -6.53 -1.06
C HIS A 56 1.37 -7.76 -1.55
N SER A 57 0.62 -8.78 -1.96
CA SER A 57 1.17 -10.00 -2.50
C SER A 57 1.72 -9.80 -3.92
N TYR A 58 2.55 -10.73 -4.36
CA TYR A 58 3.16 -10.73 -5.67
C TYR A 58 3.15 -12.15 -6.25
N ASP A 59 3.01 -12.24 -7.56
CA ASP A 59 2.98 -13.51 -8.28
C ASP A 59 4.31 -13.76 -8.97
N LEU A 60 5.10 -14.69 -8.42
CA LEU A 60 6.41 -15.08 -8.98
C LEU A 60 6.29 -15.94 -10.25
N GLU A 61 5.13 -16.54 -10.50
CA GLU A 61 4.94 -17.53 -11.57
C GLU A 61 4.39 -16.91 -12.87
N ASN A 62 4.05 -15.61 -12.87
CA ASN A 62 3.55 -14.92 -14.07
C ASN A 62 4.61 -14.61 -15.14
N GLY A 63 5.88 -14.94 -14.88
CA GLY A 63 6.99 -14.73 -15.81
C GLY A 63 7.55 -13.31 -15.83
N ASN A 64 7.04 -12.38 -15.02
CA ASN A 64 7.57 -11.03 -14.89
C ASN A 64 8.91 -11.05 -14.13
N GLU A 65 9.98 -10.61 -14.78
CA GLU A 65 11.34 -10.61 -14.23
C GLU A 65 11.48 -9.80 -12.92
N PHE A 66 10.61 -8.81 -12.70
CA PHE A 66 10.61 -7.96 -11.51
C PHE A 66 9.67 -8.46 -10.41
N ALA A 67 8.79 -9.43 -10.68
CA ALA A 67 7.87 -9.92 -9.67
C ALA A 67 8.64 -10.37 -8.40
N GLY A 68 8.18 -9.90 -7.25
CA GLY A 68 8.81 -10.19 -5.97
C GLY A 68 9.12 -8.98 -5.13
N ALA A 69 9.77 -9.26 -4.00
CA ALA A 69 10.29 -8.26 -3.09
C ALA A 69 11.80 -8.07 -3.26
N TRP A 70 12.25 -6.83 -3.18
CA TRP A 70 13.60 -6.41 -3.48
C TRP A 70 14.11 -5.38 -2.48
N THR A 71 15.43 -5.32 -2.32
CA THR A 71 16.11 -4.26 -1.56
C THR A 71 17.18 -3.62 -2.44
N ILE A 72 17.44 -2.33 -2.24
CA ILE A 72 18.57 -1.66 -2.91
C ILE A 72 19.84 -1.98 -2.13
N THR A 73 20.78 -2.69 -2.76
CA THR A 73 22.04 -3.11 -2.13
C THR A 73 23.25 -2.30 -2.59
N SER A 74 23.16 -1.61 -3.73
CA SER A 74 24.26 -0.78 -4.25
C SER A 74 23.76 0.34 -5.18
N GLY A 75 24.62 1.34 -5.38
CA GLY A 75 24.39 2.43 -6.31
C GLY A 75 23.50 3.55 -5.76
N ALA A 76 22.79 4.24 -6.65
CA ALA A 76 21.85 5.30 -6.29
C ALA A 76 20.72 4.73 -5.42
N GLY A 77 20.51 5.34 -4.26
CA GLY A 77 19.53 4.86 -3.28
C GLY A 77 20.06 3.81 -2.30
N SER A 78 21.34 3.41 -2.34
CA SER A 78 21.93 2.44 -1.38
C SER A 78 21.79 2.78 0.10
N LYS A 79 21.55 4.05 0.44
CA LYS A 79 21.20 4.50 1.79
C LYS A 79 19.77 4.11 2.24
N LEU A 80 18.95 3.57 1.33
CA LEU A 80 17.58 3.10 1.55
C LEU A 80 17.56 1.59 1.77
N GLY A 81 18.60 1.01 2.37
CA GLY A 81 18.74 -0.44 2.55
C GLY A 81 17.65 -1.08 3.42
N ASP A 82 17.00 -0.28 4.27
CA ASP A 82 15.88 -0.73 5.12
C ASP A 82 14.53 -0.72 4.39
N PHE A 83 14.48 -0.20 3.16
CA PHE A 83 13.26 -0.17 2.36
C PHE A 83 13.12 -1.44 1.54
N ILE A 84 11.89 -1.93 1.46
CA ILE A 84 11.50 -3.09 0.65
C ILE A 84 10.68 -2.59 -0.53
N TYR A 85 11.00 -3.07 -1.72
CA TYR A 85 10.33 -2.75 -2.97
C TYR A 85 9.59 -4.00 -3.44
N ILE A 86 8.27 -3.98 -3.42
CA ILE A 86 7.45 -5.06 -3.95
C ILE A 86 6.98 -4.69 -5.34
N PHE A 87 7.09 -5.62 -6.28
CA PHE A 87 6.44 -5.55 -7.58
C PHE A 87 5.52 -6.75 -7.73
N ASP A 88 4.23 -6.49 -7.98
CA ASP A 88 3.19 -7.52 -7.96
C ASP A 88 3.28 -8.51 -9.14
N GLY A 89 4.11 -8.20 -10.14
CA GLY A 89 4.24 -8.96 -11.38
C GLY A 89 3.28 -8.52 -12.49
N LYS A 90 2.38 -7.56 -12.21
CA LYS A 90 1.43 -6.98 -13.15
C LYS A 90 1.78 -5.52 -13.45
N SER A 91 1.52 -4.62 -12.50
CA SER A 91 1.73 -3.18 -12.67
C SER A 91 1.80 -2.39 -11.37
N ASN A 92 1.50 -3.00 -10.22
CA ASN A 92 1.56 -2.34 -8.92
C ASN A 92 2.96 -2.47 -8.33
N ALA A 93 3.41 -1.39 -7.72
CA ALA A 93 4.65 -1.37 -6.96
C ALA A 93 4.36 -0.84 -5.56
N ASP A 94 4.96 -1.42 -4.54
CA ASP A 94 4.91 -0.89 -3.18
C ASP A 94 6.32 -0.60 -2.67
N LEU A 95 6.47 0.52 -1.99
CA LEU A 95 7.65 0.86 -1.21
C LEU A 95 7.30 0.73 0.27
N ILE A 96 7.91 -0.19 0.99
CA ILE A 96 7.63 -0.46 2.39
C ILE A 96 8.82 -0.08 3.27
N VAL A 97 8.53 0.51 4.42
CA VAL A 97 9.47 0.79 5.50
C VAL A 97 8.77 0.60 6.85
N GLY A 98 9.31 -0.28 7.69
CA GLY A 98 8.63 -0.72 8.91
C GLY A 98 7.28 -1.36 8.60
N THR A 99 6.19 -0.78 9.11
CA THR A 99 4.81 -1.22 8.92
C THR A 99 4.01 -0.31 7.98
N THR A 100 4.66 0.69 7.37
CA THR A 100 4.04 1.63 6.42
C THR A 100 4.57 1.39 5.02
N GLY A 101 3.73 1.62 4.02
CA GLY A 101 4.17 1.60 2.63
C GLY A 101 3.46 2.60 1.74
N TYR A 102 4.06 2.84 0.58
CA TYR A 102 3.58 3.76 -0.44
C TYR A 102 3.31 2.98 -1.71
N CYS A 103 2.08 3.12 -2.21
CA CYS A 103 1.67 2.50 -3.46
C CYS A 103 2.14 3.32 -4.66
N GLY A 104 2.52 2.61 -5.70
CA GLY A 104 2.99 3.14 -6.95
C GLY A 104 2.66 2.22 -8.11
N LYS A 105 3.21 2.56 -9.27
CA LYS A 105 3.04 1.76 -10.49
C LYS A 105 4.38 1.49 -11.14
N TYR A 106 4.44 0.39 -11.87
CA TYR A 106 5.56 0.08 -12.73
C TYR A 106 5.10 -0.52 -14.06
N SER A 107 5.99 -0.50 -15.05
CA SER A 107 5.80 -1.16 -16.32
C SER A 107 7.13 -1.72 -16.83
N LEU A 108 7.04 -2.84 -17.54
CA LEU A 108 8.17 -3.56 -18.10
C LEU A 108 8.00 -3.67 -19.61
N ASN A 109 9.05 -3.33 -20.36
CA ASN A 109 9.19 -3.70 -21.75
C ASN A 109 10.40 -4.63 -21.88
N GLU A 110 10.13 -5.93 -21.98
CA GLU A 110 11.17 -6.96 -22.06
C GLU A 110 11.96 -6.90 -23.35
N SER A 111 11.33 -6.53 -24.47
CA SER A 111 11.99 -6.46 -25.78
C SER A 111 13.04 -5.36 -25.85
N GLU A 112 12.77 -4.23 -25.20
CA GLU A 112 13.67 -3.08 -25.12
C GLU A 112 14.53 -3.11 -23.85
N LYS A 113 14.32 -4.10 -22.97
CA LYS A 113 14.90 -4.17 -21.62
C LYS A 113 14.78 -2.83 -20.86
N THR A 114 13.58 -2.24 -20.91
CA THR A 114 13.26 -1.01 -20.18
C THR A 114 12.25 -1.27 -19.06
N PHE A 115 12.44 -0.56 -17.96
CA PHE A 115 11.64 -0.64 -16.75
C PHE A 115 11.29 0.79 -16.32
N THR A 116 10.01 1.08 -16.13
CA THR A 116 9.56 2.39 -15.63
C THR A 116 8.83 2.18 -14.31
N CYS A 117 9.13 3.00 -13.31
CA CYS A 117 8.52 2.90 -11.99
C CYS A 117 8.28 4.27 -11.39
N GLN A 118 7.24 4.37 -10.56
CA GLN A 118 6.82 5.58 -9.87
C GLN A 118 6.62 5.26 -8.39
N LEU A 119 7.71 5.28 -7.62
CA LEU A 119 7.67 5.22 -6.17
C LEU A 119 8.11 6.54 -5.54
N MET A 120 7.69 6.78 -4.31
CA MET A 120 8.00 8.00 -3.58
C MET A 120 9.52 8.18 -3.35
N PHE A 121 10.24 7.08 -3.06
CA PHE A 121 11.68 7.08 -2.83
C PHE A 121 12.41 5.97 -3.59
N GLY A 122 13.68 6.20 -3.90
CA GLY A 122 14.56 5.23 -4.55
C GLY A 122 14.27 5.07 -6.04
N ILE A 123 13.36 4.16 -6.39
CA ILE A 123 13.12 3.74 -7.77
C ILE A 123 12.00 4.58 -8.38
N ASN A 124 12.37 5.66 -9.07
CA ASN A 124 11.43 6.57 -9.71
C ASN A 124 11.98 7.11 -11.04
N GLY A 125 11.35 6.72 -12.14
CA GLY A 125 11.70 7.10 -13.49
C GLY A 125 11.80 5.91 -14.43
N GLN A 126 12.54 6.10 -15.52
CA GLN A 126 12.75 5.10 -16.55
C GLN A 126 14.19 4.60 -16.51
N TYR A 127 14.36 3.29 -16.61
CA TYR A 127 15.61 2.58 -16.49
C TYR A 127 15.76 1.59 -17.65
N THR A 128 17.00 1.35 -18.06
CA THR A 128 17.35 0.06 -18.68
C THR A 128 17.73 -0.91 -17.56
N TYR A 129 17.58 -2.21 -17.78
CA TYR A 129 17.91 -3.19 -16.75
C TYR A 129 18.64 -4.42 -17.30
N GLU A 130 19.44 -5.05 -16.44
CA GLU A 130 20.12 -6.31 -16.69
C GLU A 130 19.91 -7.25 -15.51
N LYS A 131 19.50 -8.49 -15.78
CA LYS A 131 19.42 -9.54 -14.75
C LYS A 131 20.79 -10.17 -14.54
N ASN A 132 21.16 -10.38 -13.28
CA ASN A 132 22.31 -11.17 -12.90
C ASN A 132 21.83 -12.37 -12.07
N GLY A 133 21.39 -13.43 -12.76
CA GLY A 133 20.66 -14.53 -12.13
C GLY A 133 19.23 -14.12 -11.72
N ASP A 134 18.63 -14.87 -10.82
CA ASP A 134 17.23 -14.66 -10.40
C ASP A 134 17.07 -13.70 -9.22
N ASP A 135 18.15 -13.47 -8.49
CA ASP A 135 18.14 -12.71 -7.24
C ASP A 135 18.76 -11.32 -7.35
N GLU A 136 19.19 -10.90 -8.54
CA GLU A 136 19.80 -9.59 -8.75
C GLU A 136 19.37 -8.94 -10.07
N ILE A 137 19.03 -7.65 -9.98
CA ILE A 137 18.74 -6.78 -11.12
C ILE A 137 19.58 -5.52 -11.00
N VAL A 138 20.28 -5.15 -12.07
CA VAL A 138 20.97 -3.87 -12.17
C VAL A 138 20.13 -2.93 -13.03
N LEU A 139 19.70 -1.82 -12.44
CA LEU A 139 19.03 -0.73 -13.11
C LEU A 139 20.04 0.35 -13.50
N ALA A 140 19.91 0.91 -14.70
CA ALA A 140 20.62 2.11 -15.12
C ALA A 140 19.61 3.20 -15.51
N ASN A 141 19.61 4.32 -14.80
CA ASN A 141 18.66 5.39 -15.05
C ASN A 141 18.86 5.98 -16.45
N SER A 142 17.79 6.09 -17.23
CA SER A 142 17.87 6.52 -18.64
C SER A 142 18.36 7.96 -18.79
N LYS A 143 18.17 8.81 -17.78
CA LYS A 143 18.57 10.22 -17.78
C LYS A 143 19.91 10.43 -17.06
N SER A 144 20.00 10.09 -15.77
CA SER A 144 21.20 10.37 -14.96
C SER A 144 22.36 9.43 -15.24
N LYS A 145 22.07 8.25 -15.82
CA LYS A 145 23.02 7.14 -16.05
C LYS A 145 23.58 6.53 -14.76
N GLU A 146 23.08 6.94 -13.59
CA GLU A 146 23.39 6.29 -12.33
C GLU A 146 22.83 4.87 -12.32
N THR A 147 23.57 3.97 -11.67
CA THR A 147 23.16 2.58 -11.51
C THR A 147 22.61 2.34 -10.11
N THR A 148 21.67 1.40 -10.01
CA THR A 148 21.09 0.90 -8.76
C THR A 148 21.01 -0.61 -8.86
N THR A 149 21.53 -1.33 -7.87
CA THR A 149 21.40 -2.80 -7.80
C THR A 149 20.29 -3.17 -6.85
N LEU A 150 19.35 -3.97 -7.33
CA LEU A 150 18.30 -4.61 -6.56
C LEU A 150 18.71 -6.05 -6.27
N THR A 151 18.56 -6.48 -5.02
CA THR A 151 18.72 -7.88 -4.63
C THR A 151 17.41 -8.40 -4.06
N ARG A 152 17.04 -9.64 -4.39
CA ARG A 152 15.79 -10.25 -3.92
C ARG A 152 15.80 -10.37 -2.41
N ALA A 153 14.72 -9.95 -1.77
CA ALA A 153 14.52 -10.13 -0.34
C ALA A 153 14.21 -11.60 -0.04
N ALA A 154 14.93 -12.21 0.91
CA ALA A 154 14.74 -13.62 1.26
C ALA A 154 13.35 -13.92 1.85
N SER A 155 12.78 -12.95 2.56
CA SER A 155 11.43 -12.99 3.11
C SER A 155 10.99 -11.57 3.45
N VAL A 156 9.69 -11.29 3.28
CA VAL A 156 9.10 -10.02 3.73
C VAL A 156 7.95 -10.36 4.66
N ASP A 157 8.07 -9.98 5.93
CA ASP A 157 6.95 -9.96 6.86
C ASP A 157 6.68 -8.51 7.23
N ILE A 158 5.65 -7.93 6.60
CA ILE A 158 5.24 -6.54 6.81
C ILE A 158 4.28 -6.38 7.98
N LEU A 159 3.72 -7.49 8.48
CA LEU A 159 2.74 -7.43 9.54
C LEU A 159 3.42 -7.23 10.90
N PRO A 160 2.99 -6.24 11.70
CA PRO A 160 3.48 -6.11 13.06
C PRO A 160 3.02 -7.29 13.91
N LEU A 161 3.77 -7.56 14.97
CA LEU A 161 3.28 -8.43 16.04
C LEU A 161 2.15 -7.72 16.80
N PRO A 162 1.02 -8.40 17.08
CA PRO A 162 -0.06 -7.82 17.88
C PRO A 162 0.40 -7.33 19.25
N MET A 163 -0.31 -6.34 19.80
CA MET A 163 -0.06 -5.90 21.17
C MET A 163 -0.33 -7.04 22.17
N GLN A 164 0.49 -7.11 23.22
CA GLN A 164 0.23 -8.03 24.31
C GLN A 164 -1.05 -7.60 25.04
N ASN A 165 -2.00 -8.53 25.20
CA ASN A 165 -3.27 -8.29 25.88
C ASN A 165 -4.11 -7.16 25.25
N ALA A 166 -4.10 -7.04 23.91
CA ALA A 166 -5.00 -6.12 23.21
C ALA A 166 -6.46 -6.41 23.58
N ASP A 167 -7.21 -5.36 23.91
CA ASP A 167 -8.66 -5.42 23.92
C ASP A 167 -9.16 -5.29 22.47
N ILE A 168 -10.07 -6.17 22.07
CA ILE A 168 -10.64 -6.18 20.71
C ILE A 168 -12.15 -5.95 20.82
N ASP A 169 -12.61 -4.84 20.28
CA ASP A 169 -14.03 -4.58 20.07
C ASP A 169 -14.50 -5.36 18.83
N SER A 170 -15.32 -6.39 19.05
CA SER A 170 -15.84 -7.23 17.96
C SER A 170 -16.69 -6.46 16.95
N ALA A 171 -17.26 -5.31 17.34
CA ALA A 171 -18.06 -4.49 16.41
C ALA A 171 -17.19 -3.82 15.34
N LEU A 172 -15.90 -3.58 15.61
CA LEU A 172 -14.97 -3.00 14.63
C LEU A 172 -14.54 -3.99 13.56
N LEU A 173 -14.61 -5.30 13.81
CA LEU A 173 -13.98 -6.31 12.95
C LEU A 173 -14.46 -6.25 11.49
N GLY A 174 -13.52 -6.42 10.57
CA GLY A 174 -13.77 -6.35 9.13
C GLY A 174 -13.52 -4.96 8.56
N ALA A 175 -14.18 -4.69 7.44
CA ALA A 175 -13.84 -3.65 6.50
C ALA A 175 -14.75 -2.42 6.59
N TRP A 176 -14.14 -1.23 6.47
CA TRP A 176 -14.80 0.08 6.55
C TRP A 176 -14.20 1.04 5.53
N GLU A 177 -15.05 1.83 4.87
CA GLU A 177 -14.64 2.76 3.81
C GLU A 177 -15.33 4.11 3.99
N SER A 178 -14.56 5.19 3.83
CA SER A 178 -15.09 6.54 3.80
C SER A 178 -15.56 6.92 2.40
N GLU A 179 -16.40 7.95 2.29
CA GLU A 179 -16.80 8.50 0.98
C GLU A 179 -15.60 9.00 0.15
N SER A 180 -14.50 9.38 0.81
CA SER A 180 -13.27 9.85 0.16
C SER A 180 -12.37 8.71 -0.33
N GLY A 181 -12.70 7.45 -0.04
CA GLY A 181 -11.92 6.28 -0.42
C GLY A 181 -10.75 5.97 0.52
N GLU A 182 -10.79 6.45 1.76
CA GLU A 182 -9.95 5.90 2.83
C GLU A 182 -10.58 4.61 3.35
N TYR A 183 -9.74 3.64 3.68
CA TYR A 183 -10.19 2.31 4.05
C TYR A 183 -9.52 1.84 5.34
N TYR A 184 -10.30 1.19 6.21
CA TYR A 184 -9.80 0.45 7.36
C TYR A 184 -10.23 -1.01 7.30
N TYR A 185 -9.33 -1.91 7.70
CA TYR A 185 -9.66 -3.29 8.03
C TYR A 185 -9.17 -3.62 9.43
N PHE A 186 -10.07 -4.09 10.30
CA PHE A 186 -9.74 -4.52 11.65
C PHE A 186 -9.74 -6.05 11.73
N ASP A 187 -8.57 -6.64 11.96
CA ASP A 187 -8.42 -8.08 12.10
C ASP A 187 -8.53 -8.52 13.57
N LYS A 188 -9.14 -9.70 13.78
CA LYS A 188 -9.31 -10.29 15.11
C LYS A 188 -7.99 -10.59 15.83
N SER A 189 -6.86 -10.64 15.11
CA SER A 189 -5.54 -10.81 15.69
C SER A 189 -5.02 -9.58 16.44
N GLY A 190 -5.68 -8.42 16.32
CA GLY A 190 -5.18 -7.15 16.86
C GLY A 190 -4.26 -6.41 15.90
N ILE A 191 -4.39 -6.69 14.59
CA ILE A 191 -3.75 -5.93 13.52
C ILE A 191 -4.83 -5.16 12.75
N MET A 192 -4.58 -3.88 12.52
CA MET A 192 -5.43 -2.99 11.73
C MET A 192 -4.67 -2.57 10.49
N TYR A 193 -5.30 -2.62 9.33
CA TYR A 193 -4.77 -2.06 8.10
C TYR A 193 -5.53 -0.77 7.78
N GLN A 194 -4.80 0.26 7.40
CA GLN A 194 -5.35 1.51 6.87
C GLN A 194 -4.79 1.73 5.47
N ASN A 195 -5.66 2.00 4.50
CA ASN A 195 -5.27 2.51 3.19
C ASN A 195 -5.76 3.95 3.04
N GLN A 196 -4.84 4.84 2.71
CA GLN A 196 -5.09 6.27 2.55
C GLN A 196 -5.11 6.59 1.06
N TYR A 197 -6.32 6.51 0.49
CA TYR A 197 -6.65 6.97 -0.86
C TYR A 197 -5.87 6.26 -1.99
N GLY A 198 -5.48 5.00 -1.78
CA GLY A 198 -4.70 4.22 -2.73
C GLY A 198 -3.25 4.67 -2.90
N THR A 199 -2.74 5.54 -2.01
CA THR A 199 -1.38 6.11 -2.14
C THR A 199 -0.42 5.69 -1.02
N MET A 200 -0.94 5.51 0.19
CA MET A 200 -0.18 5.06 1.35
C MET A 200 -1.01 4.03 2.09
N PHE A 201 -0.34 3.10 2.75
CA PHE A 201 -0.96 2.17 3.66
C PHE A 201 -0.11 2.00 4.91
N THR A 202 -0.77 1.63 6.01
CA THR A 202 -0.09 1.30 7.26
C THR A 202 -0.77 0.12 7.91
N TYR A 203 0.06 -0.83 8.36
CA TYR A 203 -0.33 -1.83 9.32
C TYR A 203 -0.02 -1.33 10.73
N TYR A 204 -1.05 -1.36 11.57
CA TYR A 204 -0.95 -1.04 12.97
C TYR A 204 -1.18 -2.30 13.78
N LYS A 205 -0.45 -2.47 14.90
CA LYS A 205 -1.01 -3.24 16.01
C LYS A 205 -2.01 -2.33 16.72
N TYR A 206 -3.19 -2.82 17.06
CA TYR A 206 -4.25 -2.02 17.67
C TYR A 206 -4.86 -2.66 18.92
N SER A 207 -5.46 -1.81 19.76
CA SER A 207 -6.32 -2.19 20.88
C SER A 207 -7.49 -1.22 20.92
N ALA A 208 -8.71 -1.71 21.04
CA ALA A 208 -9.93 -0.92 21.01
C ALA A 208 -10.87 -1.29 22.15
N LYS A 209 -11.25 -0.30 22.96
CA LYS A 209 -12.15 -0.49 24.10
C LYS A 209 -12.78 0.81 24.56
N ASP A 210 -14.03 0.73 24.98
CA ASP A 210 -14.78 1.84 25.59
C ASP A 210 -14.72 3.13 24.75
N GLY A 211 -14.80 2.98 23.42
CA GLY A 211 -14.75 4.10 22.47
C GLY A 211 -13.37 4.71 22.24
N LYS A 212 -12.29 4.05 22.69
CA LYS A 212 -10.90 4.47 22.44
C LYS A 212 -10.14 3.43 21.65
N LEU A 213 -9.54 3.86 20.54
CA LEU A 213 -8.67 3.06 19.68
C LEU A 213 -7.23 3.52 19.86
N THR A 214 -6.36 2.64 20.31
CA THR A 214 -4.91 2.85 20.31
C THR A 214 -4.30 2.09 19.14
N ALA A 215 -3.56 2.78 18.29
CA ALA A 215 -2.89 2.20 17.14
C ALA A 215 -1.38 2.49 17.22
N VAL A 216 -0.56 1.50 16.90
CA VAL A 216 0.89 1.63 16.95
C VAL A 216 1.51 1.16 15.64
N SER A 217 2.34 2.00 15.03
CA SER A 217 3.05 1.76 13.77
C SER A 217 4.54 2.05 13.90
N ASN A 218 5.31 1.66 12.88
CA ASN A 218 6.73 1.96 12.77
C ASN A 218 7.06 2.34 11.33
N MET A 219 7.78 3.45 11.11
CA MET A 219 8.20 3.89 9.75
C MET A 219 9.71 3.72 9.51
N GLY A 220 10.31 2.67 10.10
CA GLY A 220 11.77 2.45 10.07
C GLY A 220 12.55 3.29 11.09
N GLU A 221 11.85 3.89 12.06
CA GLU A 221 12.44 4.62 13.18
C GLU A 221 12.80 3.68 14.33
N GLU A 222 13.71 4.12 15.22
CA GLU A 222 14.09 3.35 16.42
C GLU A 222 12.94 3.18 17.41
N GLU A 223 11.97 4.10 17.40
CA GLU A 223 10.83 4.12 18.31
C GLU A 223 9.52 3.98 17.53
N ASP A 224 8.58 3.21 18.09
CA ASP A 224 7.22 3.07 17.55
C ASP A 224 6.43 4.38 17.73
N GLN A 225 5.60 4.72 16.75
CA GLN A 225 4.62 5.78 16.87
C GLN A 225 3.32 5.22 17.45
N THR A 226 2.78 5.88 18.49
CA THR A 226 1.48 5.54 19.09
C THR A 226 0.50 6.67 18.87
N ASP A 227 -0.61 6.36 18.21
CA ASP A 227 -1.74 7.25 18.02
C ASP A 227 -2.95 6.75 18.84
N THR A 228 -3.81 7.67 19.26
CA THR A 228 -5.05 7.33 19.98
C THR A 228 -6.18 8.15 19.40
N PHE A 229 -7.27 7.45 19.08
CA PHE A 229 -8.46 8.01 18.45
C PHE A 229 -9.68 7.71 19.33
N GLU A 230 -10.64 8.63 19.33
CA GLU A 230 -11.98 8.34 19.83
C GLU A 230 -12.79 7.69 18.71
N TYR A 231 -13.54 6.64 19.01
CA TYR A 231 -14.39 5.97 18.03
C TYR A 231 -15.79 5.67 18.58
N SER A 232 -16.75 5.57 17.66
CA SER A 232 -18.06 4.96 17.90
C SER A 232 -18.41 4.05 16.74
N VAL A 233 -19.03 2.91 17.01
CA VAL A 233 -19.35 1.92 16.00
C VAL A 233 -20.75 1.35 16.21
N THR A 234 -21.48 1.19 15.12
CA THR A 234 -22.74 0.46 15.02
C THR A 234 -22.57 -0.72 14.04
N GLU A 235 -23.66 -1.36 13.63
CA GLU A 235 -23.58 -2.44 12.64
C GLU A 235 -23.05 -1.97 11.29
N ASP A 236 -23.48 -0.78 10.84
CA ASP A 236 -23.22 -0.27 9.50
C ASP A 236 -22.33 0.99 9.45
N GLU A 237 -22.14 1.66 10.58
CA GLU A 237 -21.43 2.94 10.67
C GLU A 237 -20.28 2.87 11.68
N LEU A 238 -19.11 3.36 11.26
CA LEU A 238 -17.95 3.60 12.10
C LEU A 238 -17.59 5.08 12.02
N ILE A 239 -17.38 5.70 13.19
CA ILE A 239 -16.85 7.06 13.30
C ILE A 239 -15.52 6.97 14.04
N ILE A 240 -14.45 7.51 13.46
CA ILE A 240 -13.12 7.66 14.10
C ILE A 240 -12.76 9.14 14.06
N ASP A 241 -12.56 9.76 15.23
CA ASP A 241 -12.26 11.20 15.38
C ASP A 241 -13.20 12.13 14.59
N GLY A 242 -14.46 11.73 14.43
CA GLY A 242 -15.49 12.47 13.70
C GLY A 242 -15.52 12.23 12.19
N TYR A 243 -14.68 11.36 11.66
CA TYR A 243 -14.73 10.90 10.27
C TYR A 243 -15.59 9.65 10.14
N GLU A 244 -16.50 9.67 9.18
CA GLU A 244 -17.49 8.60 8.96
C GLU A 244 -16.99 7.57 7.94
N TYR A 245 -17.25 6.30 8.25
CA TYR A 245 -16.96 5.14 7.42
C TYR A 245 -18.19 4.22 7.43
N THR A 246 -18.48 3.63 6.28
CA THR A 246 -19.56 2.63 6.14
C THR A 246 -18.95 1.23 6.03
N LYS A 247 -19.66 0.23 6.54
CA LYS A 247 -19.28 -1.17 6.38
C LYS A 247 -19.14 -1.54 4.90
N THR A 248 -18.11 -2.29 4.56
CA THR A 248 -17.83 -2.69 3.17
C THR A 248 -17.23 -4.10 3.10
N THR A 249 -16.90 -4.58 1.90
CA THR A 249 -16.23 -5.87 1.69
C THR A 249 -14.75 -5.69 1.42
N THR A 250 -13.98 -6.75 1.64
CA THR A 250 -12.53 -6.79 1.39
C THR A 250 -12.16 -6.79 -0.09
N ASP A 251 -13.12 -6.91 -1.02
CA ASP A 251 -12.83 -6.93 -2.45
C ASP A 251 -12.28 -5.60 -2.98
N LYS A 252 -12.55 -4.51 -2.24
CA LYS A 252 -12.06 -3.16 -2.57
C LYS A 252 -10.64 -2.89 -2.08
N LEU A 253 -10.04 -3.82 -1.34
CA LEU A 253 -8.72 -3.66 -0.77
C LEU A 253 -7.57 -4.07 -1.70
N THR A 254 -7.86 -4.86 -2.73
CA THR A 254 -6.89 -5.52 -3.64
C THR A 254 -6.90 -4.95 -5.04
#